data_AF-A0A538CVB5-F1
#
_entry.id   AF-A0A538CVB5-F1
#
_cell.length_a   1.000
_cell.length_b   1.000
_cell.length_c   1.000
_cell.angle_alpha   90.00
_cell.angle_beta   90.00
_cell.angle_gamma   90.00
#
_symmetry.space_group_name_H-M   'P 1'
#
loop_
_entity.id
_entity.type
_entity.pdbx_description
1 polymer ?
#
loop_
_entity_poly.entity_id
_entity_poly.type
_entity_poly.pdbx_seq_one_letter_code
_entity_poly.pdbx_strand_id
1 'polypeptide(L)' 'MAIAPAIRYPPELPVSEHRDELLAAVREHQVVVVAGETGSGKTTQLPKLCLELGRSAIAHTQPRRLAARTVAQR' A
#
# COMPACT_ATOMS: atom_id res chain seq x y z
N MET A 1 19.73 2.00 14.62
CA MET A 1 18.61 1.20 14.09
C MET A 1 17.45 2.14 13.87
N ALA A 2 17.01 2.35 12.63
CA ALA A 2 15.83 3.18 12.37
C ALA A 2 14.59 2.42 12.86
N ILE A 3 13.74 3.08 13.65
CA ILE A 3 12.46 2.53 14.09
C ILE A 3 11.56 2.52 12.86
N ALA A 4 11.20 1.32 12.36
CA ALA A 4 10.20 1.23 11.30
C ALA A 4 8.87 1.77 11.86
N PRO A 5 8.20 2.70 11.16
CA PRO A 5 6.94 3.25 11.64
C PRO A 5 5.92 2.13 11.85
N ALA A 6 5.17 2.21 12.95
CA ALA A 6 4.11 1.24 13.24
C ALA A 6 3.07 1.26 12.12
N ILE A 7 2.96 0.15 11.39
CA ILE A 7 2.03 0.01 10.28
C ILE A 7 0.61 -0.15 10.85
N ARG A 8 -0.31 0.70 10.39
CA ARG A 8 -1.73 0.67 10.76
C ARG A 8 -2.63 0.74 9.54
N TYR A 9 -3.68 -0.06 9.57
CA TYR A 9 -4.72 -0.16 8.54
C TYR A 9 -6.06 0.30 9.12
N PRO A 10 -6.68 1.36 8.56
CA PRO A 10 -8.03 1.77 8.96
C PRO A 10 -9.03 0.67 8.56
N PRO A 11 -9.80 0.09 9.50
CA PRO A 11 -10.69 -1.03 9.21
C PRO A 11 -11.80 -0.69 8.21
N GLU A 12 -12.14 0.59 8.05
CA GLU A 12 -13.17 1.08 7.13
C GLU A 12 -12.77 1.08 5.65
N LEU A 13 -11.51 0.80 5.32
CA LEU A 13 -11.04 0.80 3.93
C LEU A 13 -11.12 -0.62 3.33
N PRO A 14 -11.69 -0.78 2.11
CA PRO A 14 -11.74 -2.07 1.43
C PRO A 14 -10.39 -2.79 1.33
N VAL A 15 -9.28 -2.07 1.13
CA VAL A 15 -7.93 -2.69 1.10
C VAL A 15 -7.53 -3.31 2.44
N SER A 16 -8.01 -2.77 3.56
CA SER A 16 -7.75 -3.32 4.90
C SER A 16 -8.49 -4.64 5.10
N GLU A 17 -9.73 -4.74 4.62
CA GLU A 17 -10.54 -5.97 4.67
C GLU A 17 -9.88 -7.10 3.87
N HIS A 18 -9.25 -6.77 2.74
CA HIS A 18 -8.59 -7.73 1.84
C HIS A 18 -7.07 -7.85 2.11
N ARG A 19 -6.59 -7.40 3.28
CA ARG A 19 -5.15 -7.35 3.59
C ARG A 19 -4.45 -8.68 3.38
N ASP A 20 -4.98 -9.76 3.94
CA ASP A 20 -4.31 -11.07 3.94
C ASP A 20 -4.22 -11.66 2.53
N GLU A 21 -5.28 -11.50 1.73
CA GLU A 21 -5.31 -11.88 0.32
C GLU A 21 -4.26 -11.09 -0.49
N LEU A 22 -4.19 -9.77 -0.29
CA LEU A 22 -3.21 -8.92 -0.98
C LEU A 22 -1.77 -9.26 -0.59
N LEU A 23 -1.51 -9.54 0.70
CA LEU A 23 -0.18 -9.96 1.18
C LEU A 23 0.23 -11.30 0.56
N ALA A 24 -0.69 -12.26 0.48
CA ALA A 24 -0.45 -13.55 -0.18
C ALA A 24 -0.17 -13.35 -1.68
N ALA A 25 -1.02 -12.59 -2.38
CA ALA A 25 -0.85 -12.31 -3.80
C ALA A 25 0.52 -11.70 -4.12
N VAL A 26 0.95 -10.68 -3.37
CA VAL A 26 2.25 -10.00 -3.57
C VAL A 26 3.44 -10.90 -3.20
N ARG A 27 3.26 -11.84 -2.26
CA ARG A 27 4.32 -12.80 -1.90
C ARG A 27 4.52 -13.86 -2.99
N GLU A 28 3.42 -14.35 -3.55
CA GLU A 28 3.41 -15.50 -4.47
C GLU A 28 3.63 -15.12 -5.93
N HIS A 29 3.28 -13.89 -6.31
CA HIS A 29 3.30 -13.46 -7.71
C HIS A 29 4.26 -12.28 -7.91
N GLN A 30 5.11 -12.38 -8.95
CA GLN A 30 6.01 -11.28 -9.33
C GLN A 30 5.24 -10.02 -9.77
N VAL A 31 4.06 -10.20 -10.37
CA VAL A 31 3.20 -9.12 -10.85
C VAL A 31 1.79 -9.36 -10.33
N VAL A 32 1.21 -8.34 -9.70
CA VAL A 32 -0.16 -8.35 -9.18
C VAL A 32 -0.91 -7.14 -9.74
N VAL A 33 -2.11 -7.37 -10.27
CA VAL A 33 -3.02 -6.31 -10.70
C VAL A 33 -4.09 -6.14 -9.63
N VAL A 34 -4.13 -4.96 -9.00
CA VAL A 34 -5.12 -4.64 -7.96
C VAL A 34 -6.15 -3.67 -8.51
N ALA A 35 -7.37 -4.15 -8.74
CA ALA A 35 -8.51 -3.34 -9.14
C ALA A 35 -9.37 -2.98 -7.93
N GLY A 36 -9.96 -1.78 -7.95
CA GLY A 36 -10.90 -1.34 -6.92
C GLY A 36 -11.35 0.08 -7.19
N GLU A 37 -12.46 0.50 -6.61
CA GLU A 37 -13.02 1.85 -6.82
C GLU A 37 -12.15 2.97 -6.23
N THR A 38 -12.40 4.21 -6.64
CA THR A 38 -11.80 5.39 -5.99
C THR A 38 -12.25 5.44 -4.53
N GLY A 39 -11.33 5.68 -3.60
CA GLY A 39 -11.64 5.68 -2.16
C GLY A 39 -11.35 4.37 -1.44
N SER A 40 -11.16 3.25 -2.16
CA SER A 40 -10.85 1.93 -1.57
C SER A 40 -9.56 1.83 -0.73
N GLY A 41 -8.70 2.86 -0.74
CA GLY A 41 -7.45 2.88 0.02
C GLY A 41 -6.21 2.36 -0.71
N LYS A 42 -6.30 1.98 -2.01
CA LYS A 42 -5.16 1.44 -2.79
C LYS A 42 -3.89 2.27 -2.67
N THR A 43 -3.99 3.56 -3.00
CA THR A 43 -2.87 4.50 -3.00
C THR A 43 -2.21 4.68 -1.63
N THR A 44 -3.00 4.62 -0.55
CA THR A 44 -2.52 4.90 0.81
C THR A 44 -2.10 3.67 1.59
N GLN A 45 -2.61 2.48 1.25
CA GLN A 45 -2.36 1.25 2.02
C GLN A 45 -1.46 0.23 1.29
N LEU A 46 -1.47 0.15 -0.05
CA LEU A 46 -0.62 -0.83 -0.77
C LEU A 46 0.89 -0.67 -0.47
N PRO A 47 1.46 0.55 -0.40
CA PRO A 47 2.86 0.71 0.01
C PRO A 47 3.15 0.19 1.41
N LYS A 48 2.18 0.31 2.34
CA LYS A 48 2.32 -0.22 3.70
C LYS A 48 2.32 -1.73 3.72
N LEU A 49 1.48 -2.39 2.91
CA LEU A 49 1.50 -3.84 2.75
C LEU A 49 2.87 -4.33 2.25
N CYS A 50 3.48 -3.60 1.30
CA CYS A 50 4.84 -3.90 0.86
C CYS A 50 5.88 -3.73 1.99
N LEU A 51 5.77 -2.69 2.82
CA LEU A 51 6.65 -2.52 3.99
C LEU A 51 6.46 -3.66 5.00
N GLU A 52 5.22 -4.09 5.23
CA GLU A 52 4.89 -5.19 6.13
C GLU A 52 5.50 -6.52 5.66
N LEU A 53 5.55 -6.74 4.35
CA LEU A 53 6.27 -7.88 3.73
C LEU A 53 7.80 -7.76 3.81
N GLY A 54 8.34 -6.73 4.46
CA GLY A 54 9.78 -6.53 4.65
C GLY A 54 10.48 -5.85 3.47
N ARG A 55 9.75 -5.23 2.54
CA ARG A 55 10.38 -4.41 1.48
C ARG A 55 10.91 -3.12 2.11
N SER A 56 12.17 -2.79 1.82
CA SER A 56 12.82 -1.57 2.33
C SER A 56 12.91 -0.44 1.30
N ALA A 57 12.72 -0.74 0.02
CA ALA A 57 12.72 0.22 -1.07
C ALA A 57 11.47 0.01 -1.94
N ILE A 58 10.59 1.01 -1.96
CA ILE A 58 9.31 0.96 -2.69
C ILE A 58 9.18 2.24 -3.50
N ALA A 59 9.05 2.10 -4.82
CA ALA A 59 8.70 3.21 -5.70
C ALA A 59 7.18 3.28 -5.83
N HIS A 60 6.58 4.32 -5.24
CA HIS A 60 5.16 4.59 -5.38
C HIS A 60 4.93 5.71 -6.39
N THR A 61 4.51 5.36 -7.60
CA THR A 61 4.34 6.32 -8.70
C THR A 61 2.90 6.82 -8.77
N GLN A 62 2.73 8.09 -9.14
CA GLN A 62 1.44 8.71 -9.38
C GLN A 62 1.53 9.55 -10.67
N PRO A 63 0.51 9.52 -11.54
CA PRO A 63 0.56 10.23 -12.83
C PRO A 63 0.51 11.76 -12.67
N ARG A 64 0.06 12.26 -11.51
CA ARG A 64 -0.05 13.68 -11.22
C ARG A 64 0.89 14.07 -10.07
N ARG A 65 1.72 15.09 -10.29
CA ARG A 65 2.66 15.63 -9.29
C ARG A 65 1.99 15.99 -7.96
N LEU A 66 0.81 16.60 -8.01
CA LEU A 66 0.06 16.95 -6.80
C LEU A 66 -0.32 15.70 -5.99
N ALA A 67 -0.81 14.66 -6.66
CA ALA A 67 -1.15 13.40 -5.99
C ALA A 67 0.07 12.73 -5.35
N ALA A 68 1.21 12.69 -6.07
CA ALA A 68 2.46 12.15 -5.53
C ALA A 68 2.87 12.88 -4.23
N ARG A 69 2.86 14.22 -4.25
CA ARG A 69 3.25 15.04 -3.09
C ARG A 69 2.28 14.89 -1.92
N THR A 70 0.98 14.97 -2.18
CA THR A 70 -0.04 14.87 -1.13
C THR A 70 -0.06 13.50 -0.47
N VAL A 71 0.13 12.43 -1.25
CA VAL A 71 0.19 11.06 -0.70
C VAL A 71 1.45 10.86 0.13
N ALA A 72 2.61 11.37 -0.31
CA ALA A 72 3.86 11.24 0.42
C ALA A 72 3.89 11.99 1.77
N GLN A 73 3.01 12.98 1.96
CA GLN A 73 2.89 13.75 3.20
C GLN A 73 1.89 13.17 4.21
N ARG A 74 1.10 12.16 3.81
CA ARG A 74 0.07 11.52 4.64
C ARG A 74 0.59 10.24 5.27
#